data_AF-K1RKP9-F1
#
_entry.id   AF-K1RKP9-F1
#
_cell.length_a   1.000
_cell.length_b   1.000
_cell.length_c   1.000
_cell.angle_alpha   90.00
_cell.angle_beta   90.00
_cell.angle_gamma   90.00
#
_symmetry.space_group_name_H-M   'P 1'
#
loop_
_entity.id
_entity.type
_entity.pdbx_description
1 polymer ?
#
loop_
_entity_poly.entity_id
_entity_poly.type
_entity_poly.pdbx_seq_one_letter_code
_entity_poly.pdbx_strand_id
1 'polypeptide(L)'
;MKKTFSKEKLFDRTPRVFKRDATEVRFLLGGIGTGNFSVNSRGKFLDWEIFNWPSKNTKFPLSFFAIRTENKELEKPISKILESRMVPPYTSSHGYLQAELVNLPRMEDSELICEYPFARVNFKDSELPVKVSMEAYTPFIPLNTDDSSIPCAIIRYTVKNIADCPTKVSLVGT
;
A
#
# COMPACT_ATOMS: atom_id res chain seq x y z
N MET A 1 0.67 -4.86 43.30
CA MET A 1 0.88 -5.31 41.91
C MET A 1 1.39 -4.13 41.11
N LYS A 2 2.64 -4.16 40.61
CA LYS A 2 3.23 -3.04 39.84
C LYS A 2 2.50 -2.96 38.50
N LYS A 3 1.85 -1.82 38.18
CA LYS A 3 1.14 -1.69 36.90
C LYS A 3 2.15 -1.80 35.75
N THR A 4 1.93 -2.78 34.87
CA THR A 4 2.77 -3.05 33.68
C THR A 4 2.79 -1.88 32.69
N PHE A 5 1.75 -1.04 32.71
CA PHE A 5 1.61 0.14 31.85
C PHE A 5 1.12 1.35 32.65
N SER A 6 1.64 2.53 32.35
CA SER A 6 1.16 3.80 32.93
C SER A 6 -0.18 4.21 32.30
N LYS A 7 -0.90 5.13 32.96
CA LYS A 7 -2.17 5.66 32.44
C LYS A 7 -1.92 6.31 31.07
N GLU A 8 -0.88 7.11 30.96
CA GLU A 8 -0.48 7.83 29.75
C GLU A 8 -0.27 6.85 28.59
N LYS A 9 0.40 5.72 28.84
CA LYS A 9 0.66 4.69 27.83
C LYS A 9 -0.60 3.93 27.40
N LEU A 10 -1.60 3.77 28.27
CA LEU A 10 -2.88 3.13 27.92
C LEU A 10 -3.79 4.06 27.10
N PHE A 11 -3.66 5.38 27.28
CA PHE A 11 -4.48 6.38 26.59
C PHE A 11 -3.77 7.03 25.40
N ASP A 12 -2.56 6.59 25.04
CA ASP A 12 -1.88 7.03 23.83
C ASP A 12 -2.62 6.51 22.59
N ARG A 13 -3.18 7.43 21.81
CA ARG A 13 -3.89 7.13 20.56
C ARG A 13 -3.04 7.47 19.33
N THR A 14 -1.75 7.71 19.51
CA THR A 14 -0.84 7.96 18.41
C THR A 14 -0.72 6.69 17.57
N PRO A 15 -1.12 6.71 16.28
CA PRO A 15 -1.06 5.52 15.46
C PRO A 15 0.39 5.11 15.24
N ARG A 16 0.65 3.81 15.25
CA ARG A 16 1.98 3.29 14.91
C ARG A 16 2.24 3.48 13.43
N VAL A 17 3.36 4.11 13.11
CA VAL A 17 3.82 4.32 11.73
C VAL A 17 4.89 3.28 11.39
N PHE A 18 4.68 2.54 10.30
CA PHE A 18 5.63 1.59 9.76
C PHE A 18 6.29 2.21 8.52
N LYS A 19 7.61 2.32 8.54
CA LYS A 19 8.40 2.77 7.40
C LYS A 19 8.50 1.67 6.34
N ARG A 20 8.93 2.02 5.12
CA ARG A 20 9.07 1.09 4.00
C ARG A 20 9.98 -0.13 4.25
N ASP A 21 10.88 -0.06 5.23
CA ASP A 21 11.80 -1.12 5.63
C ASP A 21 11.20 -2.11 6.64
N ALA A 22 9.97 -1.87 7.11
CA ALA A 22 9.19 -2.82 7.89
C ALA A 22 8.68 -3.95 6.98
N THR A 23 9.59 -4.82 6.52
CA THR A 23 9.35 -5.84 5.49
C THR A 23 8.39 -6.94 5.90
N GLU A 24 8.12 -7.10 7.20
CA GLU A 24 7.23 -8.13 7.75
C GLU A 24 5.79 -7.65 7.94
N VAL A 25 5.52 -6.35 7.79
CA VAL A 25 4.16 -5.83 7.99
C VAL A 25 3.27 -6.24 6.81
N ARG A 26 2.16 -6.90 7.11
CA ARG A 26 1.13 -7.32 6.16
C ARG A 26 -0.24 -6.95 6.72
N PHE A 27 -0.98 -6.12 6.01
CA PHE A 27 -2.38 -5.85 6.32
C PHE A 27 -3.27 -6.66 5.38
N LEU A 28 -4.13 -7.50 5.95
CA LEU A 28 -4.98 -8.44 5.22
C LEU A 28 -6.23 -7.73 4.70
N LEU A 29 -6.56 -8.00 3.44
CA LEU A 29 -7.73 -7.50 2.72
C LEU A 29 -8.50 -8.72 2.18
N GLY A 30 -9.72 -8.90 2.64
CA GLY A 30 -10.58 -10.03 2.32
C GLY A 30 -11.73 -10.14 3.32
N GLY A 31 -12.91 -10.47 2.83
CA GLY A 31 -14.08 -10.73 3.67
C GLY A 31 -13.94 -12.01 4.49
N ILE A 32 -14.84 -12.19 5.44
CA ILE A 32 -14.89 -13.40 6.26
C ILE A 32 -15.10 -14.62 5.35
N GLY A 33 -14.14 -15.56 5.39
CA GLY A 33 -14.23 -16.81 4.64
C GLY A 33 -13.94 -16.72 3.14
N THR A 34 -13.54 -15.56 2.61
CA THR A 34 -13.39 -15.37 1.15
C THR A 34 -11.97 -15.63 0.62
N GLY A 35 -11.01 -15.87 1.52
CA GLY A 35 -9.60 -15.68 1.23
C GLY A 35 -9.20 -14.21 1.29
N ASN A 36 -7.90 -13.93 1.22
CA ASN A 36 -7.36 -12.58 1.37
C ASN A 36 -6.14 -12.33 0.47
N PHE A 37 -5.80 -11.06 0.29
CA PHE A 37 -4.47 -10.64 -0.13
C PHE A 37 -3.97 -9.56 0.82
N SER A 38 -2.66 -9.31 0.81
CA SER A 38 -2.03 -8.37 1.73
C SER A 38 -1.59 -7.10 1.03
N VAL A 39 -1.58 -5.99 1.77
CA VAL A 39 -0.80 -4.79 1.46
C VAL A 39 0.32 -4.64 2.49
N ASN A 40 1.55 -4.37 2.04
CA ASN A 40 2.68 -4.15 2.94
C ASN A 40 3.00 -2.66 3.16
N SER A 41 4.03 -2.40 3.97
CA SER A 41 4.53 -1.05 4.29
C SER A 41 4.92 -0.21 3.06
N ARG A 42 5.25 -0.85 1.93
CA ARG A 42 5.60 -0.19 0.66
C ARG A 42 4.39 0.19 -0.19
N GLY A 43 3.20 -0.28 0.16
CA GLY A 43 2.01 -0.21 -0.69
C GLY A 43 1.92 -1.30 -1.75
N LYS A 44 2.78 -2.32 -1.69
CA LYS A 44 2.75 -3.47 -2.61
C LYS A 44 1.66 -4.46 -2.21
N PHE A 45 0.98 -5.03 -3.21
CA PHE A 45 0.09 -6.18 -3.02
C PHE A 45 0.85 -7.51 -3.13
N LEU A 46 0.54 -8.44 -2.23
CA LEU A 46 1.20 -9.74 -2.12
C LEU A 46 0.36 -10.73 -1.32
N ASP A 47 0.85 -11.95 -1.17
CA ASP A 47 0.26 -12.97 -0.31
C ASP A 47 -1.22 -13.24 -0.64
N TRP A 48 -1.53 -13.50 -1.91
CA TRP A 48 -2.91 -13.76 -2.35
C TRP A 48 -3.34 -15.17 -1.97
N GLU A 49 -3.86 -15.30 -0.76
CA GLU A 49 -4.44 -16.50 -0.18
C GLU A 49 -5.89 -16.66 -0.61
N ILE A 50 -6.08 -16.92 -1.91
CA ILE A 50 -7.37 -17.23 -2.53
C ILE A 50 -7.51 -18.73 -2.76
N PHE A 51 -8.75 -19.20 -2.94
CA PHE A 51 -9.05 -20.62 -3.19
C PHE A 51 -8.55 -21.60 -2.12
N ASN A 52 -8.52 -21.18 -0.85
CA ASN A 52 -8.00 -21.97 0.28
C ASN A 52 -6.52 -22.38 0.13
N TRP A 53 -5.74 -21.64 -0.66
CA TRP A 53 -4.32 -21.90 -0.84
C TRP A 53 -3.47 -21.02 0.10
N PRO A 54 -2.60 -21.60 0.95
CA PRO A 54 -1.69 -20.82 1.81
C PRO A 54 -0.57 -20.23 0.96
N SER A 55 -0.81 -19.06 0.38
CA SER A 55 0.02 -18.39 -0.63
C SER A 55 0.94 -17.31 -0.05
N LYS A 56 1.49 -17.51 1.15
CA LYS A 56 2.44 -16.54 1.75
C LYS A 56 3.72 -16.44 0.92
N ASN A 57 4.22 -15.21 0.78
CA ASN A 57 5.35 -14.81 -0.05
C ASN A 57 5.18 -15.15 -1.54
N THR A 58 3.97 -15.47 -2.00
CA THR A 58 3.73 -15.68 -3.42
C THR A 58 3.84 -14.36 -4.17
N LYS A 59 4.62 -14.38 -5.25
CA LYS A 59 4.79 -13.25 -6.14
C LYS A 59 3.67 -13.29 -7.18
N PHE A 60 2.79 -12.30 -7.14
CA PHE A 60 1.85 -12.04 -8.22
C PHE A 60 2.46 -10.96 -9.13
N PRO A 61 3.03 -11.37 -10.27
CA PRO A 61 3.65 -10.42 -11.18
C PRO A 61 2.59 -9.51 -11.79
N LEU A 62 3.01 -8.30 -12.16
CA LEU A 62 2.17 -7.34 -12.88
C LEU A 62 0.88 -6.88 -12.15
N SER A 63 0.78 -7.07 -10.83
CA SER A 63 -0.35 -6.56 -10.02
C SER A 63 0.05 -5.31 -9.24
N PHE A 64 -0.25 -4.13 -9.77
CA PHE A 64 0.10 -2.84 -9.17
C PHE A 64 -0.82 -1.73 -9.69
N PHE A 65 -0.75 -0.57 -9.05
CA PHE A 65 -1.26 0.67 -9.63
C PHE A 65 -0.11 1.57 -10.03
N ALA A 66 -0.33 2.36 -11.08
CA ALA A 66 0.60 3.39 -11.51
C ALA A 66 -0.10 4.75 -11.63
N ILE A 67 0.68 5.79 -11.41
CA ILE A 67 0.28 7.19 -11.62
C ILE A 67 1.10 7.77 -12.75
N ARG A 68 0.45 8.58 -13.60
CA ARG A 68 1.10 9.47 -14.55
C ARG A 68 0.69 10.91 -14.24
N THR A 69 1.67 11.81 -14.17
CA THR A 69 1.45 13.24 -13.98
C THR A 69 2.10 14.06 -15.09
N GLU A 70 1.41 15.10 -15.53
CA GLU A 70 1.88 16.02 -16.57
C GLU A 70 1.36 17.44 -16.30
N ASN A 71 2.27 18.41 -16.32
CA ASN A 71 1.94 19.83 -16.22
C ASN A 71 2.99 20.66 -16.99
N LYS A 72 2.83 21.99 -16.98
CA LYS A 72 3.74 22.92 -17.70
C LYS A 72 5.11 23.12 -17.05
N GLU A 73 5.27 22.74 -15.78
CA GLU A 73 6.51 22.90 -15.00
C GLU A 73 7.42 21.69 -15.11
N LEU A 74 6.86 20.52 -15.44
CA LEU A 74 7.60 19.31 -15.72
C LEU A 74 8.20 19.34 -17.12
N GLU A 75 9.48 18.99 -17.25
CA GLU A 75 10.16 18.83 -18.54
C GLU A 75 9.50 17.75 -19.41
N LYS A 76 9.05 16.66 -18.76
CA LYS A 76 8.35 15.55 -19.40
C LYS A 76 7.36 14.90 -18.42
N PRO A 77 6.33 14.20 -18.93
CA PRO A 77 5.43 13.43 -18.07
C PRO A 77 6.18 12.41 -17.22
N ILE A 78 5.80 12.30 -15.94
CA ILE A 78 6.38 11.35 -15.01
C ILE A 78 5.38 10.24 -14.76
N SER A 79 5.84 8.99 -14.89
CA SER A 79 5.04 7.79 -14.60
C SER A 79 5.76 6.95 -13.55
N LYS A 80 5.06 6.58 -12.46
CA LYS A 80 5.60 5.78 -11.37
C LYS A 80 4.60 4.72 -10.91
N ILE A 81 5.12 3.56 -10.52
CA ILE A 81 4.37 2.56 -9.77
C ILE A 81 4.09 3.13 -8.37
N LEU A 82 2.85 3.01 -7.90
CA LEU A 82 2.39 3.41 -6.57
C LEU A 82 2.79 2.38 -5.50
N GLU A 83 4.08 2.11 -5.46
CA GLU A 83 4.77 1.32 -4.45
C GLU A 83 6.09 2.03 -4.18
N SER A 84 6.53 2.10 -2.93
CA SER A 84 7.85 2.68 -2.66
C SER A 84 8.98 1.79 -3.17
N ARG A 85 10.16 2.37 -3.39
CA ARG A 85 11.37 1.65 -3.81
C ARG A 85 11.64 0.43 -2.93
N MET A 86 12.15 -0.63 -3.56
CA MET A 86 12.57 -1.84 -2.88
C MET A 86 13.68 -1.54 -1.86
N VAL A 87 13.81 -2.43 -0.89
CA VAL A 87 14.85 -2.38 0.13
C VAL A 87 15.77 -3.60 0.00
N PRO A 88 17.05 -3.50 0.38
CA PRO A 88 17.93 -4.65 0.52
C PRO A 88 17.28 -5.73 1.40
N PRO A 89 17.66 -7.01 1.29
CA PRO A 89 18.92 -7.52 0.72
C PRO A 89 18.90 -7.95 -0.76
N TYR A 90 17.81 -7.71 -1.51
CA TYR A 90 17.72 -8.08 -2.94
C TYR A 90 17.99 -9.57 -3.25
N THR A 91 17.43 -10.48 -2.46
CA THR A 91 17.83 -11.91 -2.36
C THR A 91 17.29 -12.85 -3.44
N SER A 92 16.91 -12.36 -4.62
CA SER A 92 16.43 -13.26 -5.68
C SER A 92 17.60 -14.05 -6.28
N SER A 93 17.49 -15.39 -6.33
CA SER A 93 18.62 -16.30 -6.60
C SER A 93 19.32 -16.08 -7.95
N HIS A 94 18.58 -15.62 -8.98
CA HIS A 94 19.09 -15.36 -10.33
C HIS A 94 18.83 -13.91 -10.75
N GLY A 95 18.80 -13.00 -9.78
CA GLY A 95 18.22 -11.67 -9.97
C GLY A 95 16.70 -11.72 -10.00
N TYR A 96 16.09 -10.55 -10.13
CA TYR A 96 14.64 -10.42 -10.15
C TYR A 96 14.06 -10.80 -11.50
N LEU A 97 12.88 -11.43 -11.47
CA LEU A 97 12.17 -11.73 -12.72
C LEU A 97 11.75 -10.43 -13.41
N GLN A 98 11.72 -10.41 -14.74
CA GLN A 98 11.27 -9.25 -15.52
C GLN A 98 9.88 -8.77 -15.06
N ALA A 99 9.01 -9.72 -14.72
CA ALA A 99 7.64 -9.46 -14.29
C ALA A 99 7.53 -8.84 -12.87
N GLU A 100 8.64 -8.71 -12.13
CA GLU A 100 8.72 -7.97 -10.86
C GLU A 100 8.99 -6.47 -11.05
N LEU A 101 9.23 -6.04 -12.29
CA LEU A 101 9.28 -4.63 -12.68
C LEU A 101 10.27 -3.80 -11.84
N VAL A 102 11.42 -4.41 -11.53
CA VAL A 102 12.40 -3.82 -10.61
C VAL A 102 13.07 -2.57 -11.14
N ASN A 103 13.11 -2.43 -12.47
CA ASN A 103 13.70 -1.28 -13.17
C ASN A 103 12.69 -0.17 -13.47
N LEU A 104 11.40 -0.37 -13.13
CA LEU A 104 10.40 0.67 -13.33
C LEU A 104 10.44 1.72 -12.20
N PRO A 105 10.24 3.01 -12.52
CA PRO A 105 10.15 4.06 -11.52
C PRO A 105 9.08 3.78 -10.47
N ARG A 106 9.43 4.01 -9.21
CA ARG A 106 8.63 3.74 -7.99
C ARG A 106 8.71 4.97 -7.09
N MET A 107 7.74 5.10 -6.18
CA MET A 107 7.75 6.18 -5.18
C MET A 107 9.03 6.13 -4.35
N GLU A 108 9.62 7.27 -4.02
CA GLU A 108 10.89 7.30 -3.28
C GLU A 108 10.79 6.60 -1.93
N ASP A 109 9.72 6.87 -1.18
CA ASP A 109 9.48 6.32 0.14
C ASP A 109 7.98 6.15 0.45
N SER A 110 7.67 5.46 1.54
CA SER A 110 6.31 5.32 2.05
C SER A 110 6.24 5.11 3.56
N GLU A 111 5.09 5.46 4.11
CA GLU A 111 4.71 5.21 5.50
C GLU A 111 3.34 4.55 5.55
N LEU A 112 3.27 3.42 6.23
CA LEU A 112 2.03 2.68 6.47
C LEU A 112 1.53 2.93 7.88
N ILE A 113 0.24 3.24 7.98
CA ILE A 113 -0.53 3.31 9.22
C ILE A 113 -1.62 2.25 9.12
N CYS A 114 -1.73 1.39 10.13
CA CYS A 114 -2.73 0.32 10.18
C CYS A 114 -3.64 0.53 11.39
N GLU A 115 -4.92 0.71 11.12
CA GLU A 115 -5.99 0.81 12.11
C GLU A 115 -7.17 -0.01 11.58
N TYR A 116 -7.24 -1.29 11.96
CA TYR A 116 -8.21 -2.22 11.39
C TYR A 116 -9.64 -1.66 11.46
N PRO A 117 -10.41 -1.66 10.35
CA PRO A 117 -10.16 -2.38 9.09
C PRO A 117 -9.41 -1.60 7.98
N PHE A 118 -8.72 -0.50 8.32
CA PHE A 118 -8.04 0.36 7.36
C PHE A 118 -6.51 0.22 7.39
N ALA A 119 -5.92 0.18 6.21
CA ALA A 119 -4.51 0.43 5.97
C ALA A 119 -4.34 1.70 5.13
N ARG A 120 -3.53 2.63 5.61
CA ARG A 120 -3.20 3.86 4.88
C ARG A 120 -1.72 3.91 4.56
N VAL A 121 -1.39 4.00 3.27
CA VAL A 121 -0.02 4.20 2.79
C VAL A 121 0.12 5.61 2.27
N ASN A 122 0.97 6.40 2.93
CA ASN A 122 1.36 7.72 2.46
C ASN A 122 2.63 7.58 1.64
N PHE A 123 2.58 7.97 0.36
CA PHE A 123 3.75 7.93 -0.50
C PHE A 123 4.51 9.27 -0.44
N LYS A 124 5.83 9.20 -0.56
CA LYS A 124 6.71 10.38 -0.63
C LYS A 124 7.51 10.29 -1.91
N ASP A 125 7.47 11.37 -2.67
CA ASP A 125 8.20 11.50 -3.92
C ASP A 125 8.40 12.98 -4.25
N SER A 126 9.67 13.39 -4.36
CA SER A 126 10.04 14.78 -4.62
C SER A 126 9.88 15.20 -6.09
N GLU A 127 9.81 14.24 -7.00
CA GLU A 127 9.69 14.50 -8.44
C GLU A 127 8.23 14.71 -8.88
N LEU A 128 7.25 14.26 -8.09
CA LEU A 128 5.84 14.38 -8.45
C LEU A 128 5.25 15.72 -7.99
N PRO A 129 4.52 16.45 -8.88
CA PRO A 129 3.82 17.68 -8.52
C PRO A 129 2.52 17.44 -7.72
N VAL A 130 2.35 16.24 -7.16
CA VAL A 130 1.14 15.81 -6.44
C VAL A 130 1.52 15.02 -5.18
N LYS A 131 0.70 15.13 -4.14
CA LYS A 131 0.72 14.23 -2.99
C LYS A 131 -0.23 13.06 -3.26
N VAL A 132 0.24 11.84 -3.01
CA VAL A 132 -0.54 10.61 -3.21
C VAL A 132 -0.60 9.82 -1.91
N SER A 133 -1.80 9.36 -1.56
CA SER A 133 -2.00 8.39 -0.49
C SER A 133 -2.95 7.30 -0.96
N MET A 134 -2.77 6.09 -0.44
CA MET A 134 -3.66 4.95 -0.62
C MET A 134 -4.33 4.63 0.71
N GLU A 135 -5.64 4.40 0.68
CA GLU A 135 -6.40 3.78 1.77
C GLU A 135 -6.97 2.46 1.25
N ALA A 136 -6.64 1.36 1.91
CA ALA A 136 -7.07 0.01 1.56
C ALA A 136 -7.85 -0.59 2.73
N TYR A 137 -9.01 -1.17 2.45
CA TYR A 137 -9.84 -1.83 3.47
C TYR A 137 -10.77 -2.85 2.82
N THR A 138 -11.22 -3.80 3.63
CA THR A 138 -12.41 -4.60 3.34
C THR A 138 -13.57 -4.05 4.17
N PRO A 139 -14.81 -4.01 3.65
CA PRO A 139 -15.99 -3.65 4.44
C PRO A 139 -16.13 -4.62 5.61
N PHE A 140 -15.61 -4.29 6.78
CA PHE A 140 -15.74 -5.09 7.99
C PHE A 140 -16.65 -4.36 8.97
N ILE A 141 -17.90 -4.80 9.04
CA ILE A 141 -18.97 -4.12 9.75
C ILE A 141 -19.36 -4.99 10.96
N PRO A 142 -19.08 -4.54 12.19
CA PRO A 142 -19.46 -5.30 13.38
C PRO A 142 -20.94 -5.66 13.37
N LEU A 143 -21.23 -6.93 13.70
CA LEU A 143 -22.59 -7.50 13.75
C LEU A 143 -23.33 -7.57 12.40
N ASN A 144 -22.65 -7.32 11.28
CA ASN A 144 -23.20 -7.49 9.93
C ASN A 144 -22.32 -8.46 9.14
N THR A 145 -22.66 -9.74 9.25
CA THR A 145 -21.92 -10.83 8.60
C THR A 145 -22.01 -10.76 7.09
N ASP A 146 -23.18 -10.39 6.54
CA ASP A 146 -23.42 -10.40 5.10
C ASP A 146 -22.47 -9.42 4.38
N ASP A 147 -22.41 -8.17 4.84
CA ASP A 147 -21.49 -7.18 4.27
C ASP A 147 -20.03 -7.49 4.61
N SER A 148 -19.76 -8.08 5.78
CA SER A 148 -18.40 -8.45 6.20
C SER A 148 -17.83 -9.67 5.47
N SER A 149 -18.67 -10.43 4.78
CA SER A 149 -18.27 -11.64 4.04
C SER A 149 -18.18 -11.42 2.53
N ILE A 150 -18.26 -10.16 2.07
CA ILE A 150 -18.11 -9.84 0.66
C ILE A 150 -16.64 -10.09 0.22
N PRO A 151 -16.40 -10.84 -0.87
CA PRO A 151 -15.06 -11.10 -1.40
C PRO A 151 -14.49 -9.86 -2.12
N CYS A 152 -14.26 -8.79 -1.37
CA CYS A 152 -13.87 -7.48 -1.91
C CYS A 152 -12.81 -6.79 -1.04
N ALA A 153 -11.98 -6.01 -1.71
CA ALA A 153 -11.14 -4.99 -1.10
C ALA A 153 -11.36 -3.68 -1.86
N ILE A 154 -11.43 -2.59 -1.11
CA ILE A 154 -11.55 -1.24 -1.64
C ILE A 154 -10.17 -0.59 -1.55
N ILE A 155 -9.63 -0.19 -2.70
CA ILE A 155 -8.37 0.54 -2.82
C ILE A 155 -8.70 1.95 -3.28
N ARG A 156 -8.57 2.91 -2.36
CA ARG A 156 -8.88 4.33 -2.60
C ARG A 156 -7.58 5.12 -2.67
N TYR A 157 -7.23 5.59 -3.86
CA TYR A 157 -6.18 6.59 -4.02
C TYR A 157 -6.73 8.00 -3.87
N THR A 158 -6.06 8.82 -3.07
CA THR A 158 -6.30 10.27 -2.99
C THR A 158 -5.08 10.97 -3.57
N VAL A 159 -5.33 11.81 -4.58
CA VAL A 159 -4.29 12.61 -5.23
C VAL A 159 -4.60 14.08 -5.00
N LYS A 160 -3.65 14.81 -4.41
CA LYS A 160 -3.74 16.25 -4.18
C LYS A 160 -2.70 16.96 -5.03
N ASN A 161 -3.13 17.82 -5.95
CA ASN A 161 -2.23 18.71 -6.67
C ASN A 161 -1.57 19.70 -5.68
N ILE A 162 -0.24 19.78 -5.71
CA ILE A 162 0.53 20.71 -4.87
C ILE A 162 1.33 21.72 -5.68
N ALA A 163 1.31 21.62 -7.02
CA ALA A 163 1.89 22.62 -7.90
C ALA A 163 0.98 23.84 -8.06
N ASP A 164 1.57 24.97 -8.45
CA ASP A 164 0.87 26.24 -8.70
C ASP A 164 0.21 26.29 -10.10
N CYS A 165 0.09 25.13 -10.75
CA CYS A 165 -0.53 25.00 -12.05
C CYS A 165 -1.42 23.76 -12.17
N PRO A 166 -2.39 23.76 -13.12
CA PRO A 166 -3.18 22.58 -13.40
C PRO A 166 -2.29 21.39 -13.80
N THR A 167 -2.44 20.28 -13.08
CA THR A 167 -1.73 19.02 -13.33
C THR A 167 -2.70 17.97 -13.85
N LYS A 168 -2.42 17.42 -15.03
CA LYS A 168 -3.13 16.24 -15.55
C LYS A 168 -2.65 15.01 -14.80
N VAL A 169 -3.58 14.21 -14.28
CA VAL A 169 -3.30 13.00 -13.52
C VAL A 169 -4.05 11.82 -14.16
N SER A 170 -3.36 10.71 -14.34
CA SER A 170 -3.96 9.42 -14.70
C SER A 170 -3.55 8.38 -13.67
N LEU A 171 -4.50 7.55 -13.27
CA LEU A 171 -4.31 6.39 -12.39
C LEU A 171 -4.76 5.14 -13.15
N VAL A 172 -3.97 4.09 -13.11
CA VAL A 172 -4.28 2.80 -13.72
C VAL A 172 -3.95 1.67 -12.76
N GLY A 173 -4.78 0.64 -12.71
CA GLY A 173 -4.51 -0.61 -12.02
C GLY A 173 -4.36 -1.74 -13.05
N THR A 174 -3.47 -2.70 -12.77
CA THR A 174 -3.20 -3.87 -13.61
C THR A 174 -3.42 -5.18 -12.87
#